data_AF-A0A7Y2BEH7-F1
#
_entry.id   AF-A0A7Y2BEH7-F1
#
_cell.length_a   1.000
_cell.length_b   1.000
_cell.length_c   1.000
_cell.angle_alpha   90.00
_cell.angle_beta   90.00
_cell.angle_gamma   90.00
#
_symmetry.space_group_name_H-M   'P 1'
#
loop_
_entity.id
_entity.type
_entity.pdbx_description
1 polymer ?
#
loop_
_entity_poly.entity_id
_entity_poly.type
_entity_poly.pdbx_seq_one_letter_code
_entity_poly.pdbx_strand_id
1 'polypeptide(L)'
;MPGSTFGRLFRVTTAGESHGPANVVIIDGCPPGLPLSEEDLIPDLERRRPGQSKIVTQRKEPDSPEILSGVFEGETTGTPIAIIVRNKDQRSRDYTNIKDVYRPGHADYTFDAKFGRRDYRGGGRSSARETVARVAAGAVAKKLLSEAFGGEVVGYVTQIGDIEAKIPATVTLDQVERLPDGEPNIVRCPDPDA
;
A
#
# COMPACT_ATOMS: atom_id res chain seq x y z
N MET A 1 -3.50 -17.28 -1.78
CA MET A 1 -4.63 -17.41 -2.72
C MET A 1 -4.14 -17.07 -4.12
N PRO A 2 -4.36 -17.94 -5.13
CA PRO A 2 -4.20 -17.54 -6.52
C PRO A 2 -5.26 -16.50 -6.88
N GLY A 3 -4.87 -15.42 -7.55
CA GLY A 3 -5.80 -14.39 -8.05
C GLY A 3 -5.50 -13.00 -7.54
N SER A 4 -6.14 -12.01 -8.16
CA SER A 4 -6.00 -10.59 -7.83
C SER A 4 -7.02 -10.11 -6.79
N THR A 5 -7.77 -11.03 -6.20
CA THR A 5 -8.92 -10.74 -5.33
C THR A 5 -8.73 -11.39 -3.95
N PHE A 6 -8.98 -10.62 -2.89
CA PHE A 6 -8.87 -11.02 -1.50
C PHE A 6 -10.14 -10.63 -0.73
N GLY A 7 -10.56 -11.43 0.26
CA GLY A 7 -11.75 -11.18 1.07
C GLY A 7 -13.01 -11.90 0.57
N ARG A 8 -14.08 -11.88 1.38
CA ARG A 8 -15.34 -12.60 1.12
C ARG A 8 -16.52 -11.65 0.92
N LEU A 9 -16.89 -10.94 1.99
CA LEU A 9 -17.96 -9.92 1.99
C LEU A 9 -17.37 -8.58 1.58
N PHE A 10 -16.45 -8.04 2.38
CA PHE A 10 -15.56 -6.97 1.95
C PHE A 10 -14.46 -7.57 1.08
N ARG A 11 -14.54 -7.33 -0.24
CA ARG A 11 -13.71 -7.98 -1.24
C ARG A 11 -12.91 -6.95 -2.01
N VAL A 12 -11.60 -7.12 -2.00
CA VAL A 12 -10.63 -6.22 -2.62
C VAL A 12 -10.04 -6.89 -3.85
N THR A 13 -10.15 -6.24 -5.01
CA THR A 13 -9.49 -6.68 -6.26
C THR A 13 -8.50 -5.62 -6.71
N THR A 14 -7.24 -5.99 -6.94
CA THR A 14 -6.20 -5.05 -7.38
C THR A 14 -5.81 -5.29 -8.84
N ALA A 15 -5.42 -4.24 -9.56
CA ALA A 15 -4.89 -4.33 -10.92
C ALA A 15 -3.76 -3.32 -11.15
N GLY A 16 -2.96 -3.53 -12.20
CA GLY A 16 -1.87 -2.64 -12.59
C GLY A 16 -0.47 -3.20 -12.32
N GLU A 17 0.48 -2.65 -13.08
CA GLU A 17 1.91 -2.95 -13.06
C GLU A 17 2.70 -1.71 -12.62
N SER A 18 3.91 -1.93 -12.10
CA SER A 18 4.78 -0.82 -11.64
C SER A 18 5.15 0.20 -12.72
N HIS A 19 5.23 -0.23 -13.97
CA HIS A 19 5.50 0.61 -15.14
C HIS A 19 4.27 0.72 -16.06
N GLY A 20 3.08 0.41 -15.52
CA GLY A 20 1.81 0.73 -16.15
C GLY A 20 1.39 2.17 -15.83
N PRO A 21 0.31 2.68 -16.45
CA PRO A 21 -0.16 4.05 -16.22
C PRO A 21 -0.67 4.30 -14.79
N ALA A 22 -1.24 3.29 -14.15
CA ALA A 22 -1.81 3.39 -12.82
C ALA A 22 -1.90 2.01 -12.14
N ASN A 23 -2.06 2.04 -10.82
CA ASN A 23 -2.60 0.91 -10.06
C ASN A 23 -4.07 1.17 -9.77
N VAL A 24 -4.85 0.10 -9.72
CA VAL A 24 -6.30 0.16 -9.52
C VAL A 24 -6.67 -0.75 -8.36
N VAL A 25 -7.66 -0.31 -7.58
CA VAL A 25 -8.34 -1.17 -6.63
C VAL A 25 -9.85 -1.05 -6.80
N ILE A 26 -10.54 -2.18 -6.71
CA ILE A 26 -11.99 -2.27 -6.64
C ILE A 26 -12.35 -2.92 -5.30
N ILE A 27 -13.21 -2.26 -4.54
CA ILE A 27 -13.68 -2.71 -3.24
C ILE A 27 -15.17 -2.99 -3.37
N ASP A 28 -15.55 -4.24 -3.22
CA ASP A 28 -16.94 -4.70 -3.19
C ASP A 28 -17.35 -5.04 -1.76
N GLY A 29 -18.63 -4.82 -1.43
CA GLY A 29 -19.20 -5.09 -0.10
C GLY A 29 -18.86 -4.08 0.99
N CYS A 30 -18.44 -2.85 0.63
CA CYS A 30 -18.48 -1.73 1.56
C CYS A 30 -19.95 -1.30 1.74
N PRO A 31 -20.48 -1.16 2.97
CA PRO A 31 -21.87 -0.75 3.18
C PRO A 31 -22.10 0.68 2.69
N PRO A 32 -23.35 1.05 2.35
CA PRO A 32 -23.72 2.44 2.06
C PRO A 32 -23.66 3.32 3.32
N GLY A 33 -23.52 4.64 3.12
CA GLY A 33 -23.59 5.64 4.18
C GLY A 33 -22.30 5.86 4.96
N LEU A 34 -21.16 5.29 4.52
CA LEU A 34 -19.86 5.62 5.08
C LEU A 34 -19.37 6.93 4.45
N PRO A 35 -19.13 8.01 5.23
CA PRO A 35 -18.51 9.21 4.68
C PRO A 35 -17.15 8.86 4.07
N LEU A 36 -16.89 9.24 2.82
CA LEU A 36 -15.66 8.88 2.13
C LEU A 36 -15.28 9.92 1.07
N SER A 37 -14.05 10.40 1.14
CA SER A 37 -13.41 11.20 0.10
C SER A 37 -11.96 10.77 -0.14
N GLU A 38 -11.31 11.30 -1.17
CA GLU A 38 -9.89 11.06 -1.42
C GLU A 38 -9.00 11.43 -0.22
N GLU A 39 -9.36 12.49 0.52
CA GLU A 39 -8.63 13.00 1.67
C GLU A 39 -8.50 11.96 2.79
N ASP A 40 -9.50 11.09 2.95
CA ASP A 40 -9.47 10.01 3.95
C ASP A 40 -8.39 8.96 3.67
N LEU A 41 -7.98 8.83 2.41
CA LEU A 41 -7.00 7.84 1.98
C LEU A 41 -5.57 8.38 2.05
N ILE A 42 -5.41 9.71 2.01
CA ILE A 42 -4.10 10.39 1.94
C ILE A 42 -3.19 10.00 3.12
N PRO A 43 -3.63 10.00 4.40
CA PRO A 43 -2.72 9.70 5.52
C PRO A 43 -2.03 8.34 5.38
N ASP A 44 -2.77 7.29 5.01
CA ASP A 44 -2.21 5.95 4.84
C ASP A 44 -1.37 5.83 3.56
N LEU A 45 -1.79 6.46 2.46
CA LEU A 45 -1.02 6.49 1.22
C LEU A 45 0.30 7.25 1.37
N GLU A 46 0.30 8.35 2.11
CA GLU A 46 1.52 9.09 2.44
C GLU A 46 2.45 8.24 3.28
N ARG A 47 1.96 7.57 4.34
CA ARG A 47 2.78 6.64 5.16
C ARG A 47 3.42 5.51 4.35
N ARG A 48 2.78 5.07 3.26
CA ARG A 48 3.30 4.05 2.34
C ARG A 48 4.27 4.62 1.31
N ARG A 49 4.19 5.92 1.01
CA ARG A 49 4.86 6.57 -0.12
C ARG A 49 6.38 6.37 -0.07
N PRO A 50 7.06 6.17 -1.20
CA PRO A 50 8.52 6.22 -1.26
C PRO A 50 9.05 7.62 -0.92
N GLY A 51 10.36 7.72 -0.69
CA GLY A 51 11.06 9.00 -0.55
C GLY A 51 10.83 9.72 0.76
N GLN A 52 10.25 9.07 1.77
CA GLN A 52 10.01 9.66 3.09
C GLN A 52 11.28 9.82 3.93
N SER A 53 12.31 9.02 3.68
CA SER A 53 13.53 9.01 4.50
C SER A 53 14.73 8.48 3.71
N LYS A 54 15.91 8.55 4.35
CA LYS A 54 17.17 8.03 3.80
C LYS A 54 17.20 6.50 3.66
N ILE A 55 16.31 5.77 4.34
CA ILE A 55 16.31 4.29 4.36
C ILE A 55 15.33 3.67 3.37
N VAL A 56 14.55 4.49 2.65
CA VAL A 56 13.61 4.03 1.61
C VAL A 56 14.08 4.45 0.22
N THR A 57 13.43 3.92 -0.81
CA THR A 57 13.69 4.34 -2.20
C THR A 57 13.44 5.83 -2.38
N GLN A 58 14.29 6.50 -3.15
CA GLN A 58 14.25 7.96 -3.38
C GLN A 58 13.28 8.40 -4.48
N ARG A 59 12.41 7.49 -4.94
CA ARG A 59 11.37 7.81 -5.93
C ARG A 59 10.37 8.81 -5.37
N LYS A 60 9.87 9.67 -6.24
CA LYS A 60 8.86 10.67 -5.90
C LYS A 60 7.54 10.33 -6.60
N GLU A 61 6.83 9.37 -6.04
CA GLU A 61 5.46 9.06 -6.44
C GLU A 61 4.53 9.80 -5.49
N PRO A 62 3.62 10.68 -5.94
CA PRO A 62 2.76 11.44 -5.04
C PRO A 62 1.69 10.57 -4.37
N ASP A 63 1.38 9.41 -4.95
CA ASP A 63 0.33 8.48 -4.49
C ASP A 63 -1.04 9.10 -4.30
N SER A 64 -1.39 10.07 -5.15
CA SER A 64 -2.70 10.71 -5.15
C SER A 64 -3.78 9.72 -5.59
N PRO A 65 -4.78 9.41 -4.73
CA PRO A 65 -5.92 8.60 -5.11
C PRO A 65 -6.91 9.42 -5.96
N GLU A 66 -7.69 8.72 -6.76
CA GLU A 66 -8.83 9.26 -7.52
C GLU A 66 -9.95 8.22 -7.42
N ILE A 67 -11.07 8.58 -6.76
CA ILE A 67 -12.23 7.71 -6.60
C ILE A 67 -13.09 7.82 -7.87
N LEU A 68 -13.31 6.69 -8.55
CA LEU A 68 -14.02 6.63 -9.83
C LEU A 68 -15.48 6.19 -9.70
N SER A 69 -15.83 5.46 -8.63
CA SER A 69 -17.17 4.91 -8.43
C SER A 69 -17.45 4.61 -6.96
N GLY A 70 -18.69 4.28 -6.64
CA GLY A 70 -19.08 3.77 -5.33
C GLY A 70 -19.31 4.85 -4.27
N VAL A 71 -19.03 6.12 -4.58
CA VAL A 71 -19.27 7.29 -3.72
C VAL A 71 -20.17 8.29 -4.43
N PHE A 72 -21.15 8.84 -3.72
CA PHE A 72 -22.04 9.91 -4.19
C PHE A 72 -22.32 10.87 -3.03
N GLU A 73 -22.25 12.18 -3.28
CA GLU A 73 -22.46 13.23 -2.26
C GLU A 73 -21.62 13.05 -0.98
N GLY A 74 -20.40 12.49 -1.11
CA GLY A 74 -19.47 12.29 -0.01
C GLY A 74 -19.71 11.03 0.82
N GLU A 75 -20.63 10.15 0.41
CA GLU A 75 -20.92 8.90 1.11
C GLU A 75 -20.82 7.68 0.17
N THR A 76 -20.46 6.52 0.73
CA THR A 76 -20.51 5.27 -0.02
C THR A 76 -21.95 4.91 -0.39
N THR A 77 -22.12 4.35 -1.57
CA THR A 77 -23.43 3.96 -2.13
C THR A 77 -23.81 2.51 -1.86
N GLY A 78 -22.91 1.72 -1.26
CA GLY A 78 -23.06 0.27 -1.14
C GLY A 78 -22.68 -0.51 -2.41
N THR A 79 -22.35 0.19 -3.50
CA THR A 79 -21.87 -0.40 -4.76
C THR A 79 -20.34 -0.41 -4.81
N PRO A 80 -19.72 -1.13 -5.78
CA PRO A 80 -18.26 -1.22 -5.84
C PRO A 80 -17.55 0.14 -5.93
N ILE A 81 -16.59 0.34 -5.04
CA ILE A 81 -15.73 1.52 -5.00
C ILE A 81 -14.49 1.23 -5.84
N ALA A 82 -14.31 1.97 -6.93
CA ALA A 82 -13.11 1.90 -7.76
C ALA A 82 -12.20 3.09 -7.45
N ILE A 83 -10.92 2.84 -7.23
CA ILE A 83 -9.91 3.86 -6.93
C ILE A 83 -8.72 3.62 -7.84
N ILE A 84 -8.18 4.68 -8.42
CA ILE A 84 -6.92 4.62 -9.18
C ILE A 84 -5.85 5.48 -8.52
N VAL A 85 -4.60 5.04 -8.66
CA VAL A 85 -3.41 5.79 -8.27
C VAL A 85 -2.43 5.80 -9.44
N ARG A 86 -2.18 6.97 -10.02
CA ARG A 86 -1.34 7.13 -11.21
C ARG A 86 0.14 6.98 -10.88
N ASN A 87 0.88 6.32 -11.75
CA ASN A 87 2.34 6.16 -11.65
C ASN A 87 3.03 7.29 -12.42
N LYS A 88 3.78 8.17 -11.74
CA LYS A 88 4.38 9.38 -12.35
C LYS A 88 5.90 9.33 -12.52
N ASP A 89 6.64 8.54 -11.73
CA ASP A 89 8.12 8.48 -11.74
C ASP A 89 8.62 7.11 -12.25
N GLN A 90 8.15 6.72 -13.43
CA GLN A 90 8.54 5.46 -14.07
C GLN A 90 9.89 5.59 -14.76
N ARG A 91 10.92 4.95 -14.21
CA ARG A 91 12.28 4.95 -14.78
C ARG A 91 12.59 3.63 -15.46
N SER A 92 11.94 3.39 -16.60
CA SER A 92 12.11 2.14 -17.37
C SER A 92 13.56 1.87 -17.80
N ARG A 93 14.37 2.92 -18.01
CA ARG A 93 15.77 2.81 -18.50
C ARG A 93 16.71 2.16 -17.48
N ASP A 94 16.41 2.27 -16.18
CA ASP A 94 17.25 1.70 -15.11
C ASP A 94 17.24 0.17 -15.11
N TYR A 95 16.29 -0.45 -15.83
CA TYR A 95 16.06 -1.90 -15.82
C TYR A 95 16.52 -2.62 -17.09
N THR A 96 17.16 -1.91 -18.03
CA THR A 96 17.57 -2.51 -19.31
C THR A 96 18.61 -3.63 -19.12
N ASN A 97 19.48 -3.49 -18.12
CA ASN A 97 20.54 -4.46 -17.81
C ASN A 97 20.03 -5.78 -17.20
N ILE A 98 18.78 -5.82 -16.73
CA ILE A 98 18.18 -7.02 -16.12
C ILE A 98 17.18 -7.72 -17.06
N LYS A 99 17.07 -7.26 -18.31
CA LYS A 99 16.15 -7.83 -19.30
C LYS A 99 16.39 -9.32 -19.52
N ASP A 100 17.66 -9.73 -19.56
CA ASP A 100 18.09 -11.09 -19.88
C ASP A 100 18.62 -11.86 -18.65
N VAL A 101 18.38 -11.32 -17.43
CA VAL A 101 18.86 -11.91 -16.17
C VAL A 101 17.69 -12.13 -15.21
N TYR A 102 17.64 -13.27 -14.52
CA TYR A 102 16.70 -13.51 -13.41
C TYR A 102 17.36 -13.09 -12.09
N ARG A 103 16.74 -12.17 -11.34
CA ARG A 103 17.30 -11.71 -10.06
C ARG A 103 16.97 -12.72 -8.94
N PRO A 104 17.96 -13.19 -8.17
CA PRO A 104 17.71 -14.03 -7.01
C PRO A 104 16.71 -13.39 -6.03
N GLY A 105 15.77 -14.17 -5.53
CA GLY A 105 14.71 -13.70 -4.61
C GLY A 105 13.56 -12.93 -5.26
N HIS A 106 13.63 -12.64 -6.57
CA HIS A 106 12.52 -12.02 -7.31
C HIS A 106 11.67 -13.04 -8.06
N ALA A 107 10.44 -12.64 -8.41
CA ALA A 107 9.51 -13.46 -9.16
C ALA A 107 9.83 -13.61 -10.66
N ASP A 108 11.03 -13.18 -11.08
CA ASP A 108 11.40 -13.06 -12.48
C ASP A 108 11.29 -14.40 -13.23
N TYR A 109 11.96 -15.45 -12.73
CA TYR A 109 11.95 -16.79 -13.34
C TYR A 109 10.58 -17.45 -13.23
N THR A 110 9.92 -17.36 -12.08
CA THR A 110 8.64 -18.03 -11.86
C THR A 110 7.52 -17.43 -12.71
N PHE A 111 7.55 -16.13 -12.98
CA PHE A 111 6.63 -15.50 -13.93
C PHE A 111 6.89 -15.97 -15.36
N ASP A 112 8.15 -16.00 -15.77
CA ASP A 112 8.53 -16.41 -17.13
C ASP A 112 8.18 -17.88 -17.38
N ALA A 113 8.51 -18.77 -16.43
CA ALA A 113 8.18 -20.19 -16.50
C ALA A 113 6.66 -20.46 -16.51
N LYS A 114 5.87 -19.68 -15.76
CA LYS A 114 4.42 -19.86 -15.65
C LYS A 114 3.64 -19.26 -16.81
N PHE A 115 4.02 -18.07 -17.26
CA PHE A 115 3.26 -17.27 -18.22
C PHE A 115 3.93 -17.17 -19.60
N GLY A 116 5.15 -17.70 -19.76
CA GLY A 116 5.94 -17.62 -20.99
C GLY A 116 6.45 -16.21 -21.30
N ARG A 117 6.29 -15.27 -20.36
CA ARG A 117 6.77 -13.89 -20.45
C ARG A 117 6.81 -13.24 -19.07
N ARG A 118 7.71 -12.27 -18.93
CA ARG A 118 7.82 -11.39 -17.77
C ARG A 118 7.95 -9.93 -18.19
N ASP A 119 7.38 -9.02 -17.40
CA ASP A 119 7.74 -7.60 -17.50
C ASP A 119 8.96 -7.34 -16.62
N TYR A 120 10.13 -7.25 -17.26
CA TYR A 120 11.40 -7.01 -16.57
C TYR A 120 11.51 -5.58 -16.00
N ARG A 121 10.63 -4.66 -16.40
CA ARG A 121 10.66 -3.26 -15.92
C ARG A 121 10.10 -3.21 -14.50
N GLY A 122 10.98 -3.07 -13.51
CA GLY A 122 10.62 -2.97 -12.09
C GLY A 122 9.74 -4.10 -11.55
N GLY A 123 9.82 -5.30 -12.14
CA GLY A 123 9.08 -6.49 -11.72
C GLY A 123 7.60 -6.52 -12.10
N GLY A 124 7.11 -5.60 -12.94
CA GLY A 124 5.72 -5.60 -13.42
C GLY A 124 4.69 -5.75 -12.31
N ARG A 125 3.88 -6.81 -12.38
CA ARG A 125 2.81 -7.14 -11.42
C ARG A 125 3.31 -7.66 -10.06
N SER A 126 4.51 -8.24 -9.98
CA SER A 126 5.07 -8.71 -8.71
C SER A 126 5.77 -7.59 -7.91
N SER A 127 5.72 -6.36 -8.43
CA SER A 127 6.35 -5.21 -7.79
C SER A 127 5.63 -4.81 -6.51
N ALA A 128 6.40 -4.33 -5.52
CA ALA A 128 5.84 -3.71 -4.33
C ALA A 128 4.96 -2.48 -4.62
N ARG A 129 5.00 -1.94 -5.85
CA ARG A 129 4.08 -0.87 -6.27
C ARG A 129 2.60 -1.26 -6.12
N GLU A 130 2.26 -2.54 -6.28
CA GLU A 130 0.89 -3.04 -6.11
C GLU A 130 0.33 -2.77 -4.71
N THR A 131 1.19 -2.65 -3.69
CA THR A 131 0.78 -2.35 -2.31
C THR A 131 0.03 -1.03 -2.17
N VAL A 132 0.18 -0.08 -3.11
CA VAL A 132 -0.59 1.17 -3.10
C VAL A 132 -2.10 0.92 -3.22
N ALA A 133 -2.49 -0.06 -4.02
CA ALA A 133 -3.88 -0.50 -4.17
C ALA A 133 -4.41 -1.12 -2.88
N ARG A 134 -3.57 -1.90 -2.18
CA ARG A 134 -3.91 -2.51 -0.90
C ARG A 134 -4.05 -1.47 0.22
N VAL A 135 -3.17 -0.48 0.25
CA VAL A 135 -3.23 0.61 1.24
C VAL A 135 -4.47 1.47 1.03
N ALA A 136 -4.83 1.81 -0.22
CA ALA A 136 -6.07 2.51 -0.50
C ALA A 136 -7.30 1.73 0.00
N ALA A 137 -7.37 0.41 -0.28
CA ALA A 137 -8.45 -0.42 0.27
C ALA A 137 -8.40 -0.55 1.80
N GLY A 138 -7.20 -0.64 2.37
CA GLY A 138 -6.98 -0.67 3.81
C GLY A 138 -7.46 0.60 4.51
N ALA A 139 -7.28 1.77 3.90
CA ALA A 139 -7.77 3.04 4.43
C ALA A 139 -9.32 3.07 4.48
N VAL A 140 -10.00 2.61 3.42
CA VAL A 140 -11.47 2.44 3.44
C VAL A 140 -11.90 1.47 4.54
N ALA A 141 -11.22 0.33 4.67
CA ALA A 141 -11.53 -0.66 5.70
C ALA A 141 -11.28 -0.14 7.13
N LYS A 142 -10.18 0.60 7.35
CA LYS A 142 -9.89 1.27 8.64
C LYS A 142 -10.97 2.28 8.99
N LYS A 143 -11.38 3.12 8.03
CA LYS A 143 -12.45 4.09 8.24
C LYS A 143 -13.75 3.39 8.61
N LEU A 144 -14.12 2.33 7.89
CA LEU A 144 -15.29 1.52 8.21
C LEU A 144 -15.23 0.92 9.63
N LEU A 145 -14.08 0.36 10.03
CA LEU A 145 -13.91 -0.21 11.38
C LEU A 145 -14.00 0.85 12.49
N SER A 146 -13.43 2.03 12.23
CA SER A 146 -13.49 3.17 13.16
C SER A 146 -14.93 3.67 13.32
N GLU A 147 -15.65 3.91 12.23
CA GLU A 147 -17.01 4.43 12.26
C GLU A 147 -18.02 3.42 12.85
N ALA A 148 -17.89 2.14 12.49
CA ALA A 148 -18.83 1.12 12.92
C ALA A 148 -18.58 0.61 14.35
N PHE A 149 -17.32 0.60 14.81
CA PHE A 149 -16.94 -0.10 16.04
C PHE A 149 -15.99 0.69 16.95
N GLY A 150 -15.52 1.87 16.55
CA GLY A 150 -14.46 2.60 17.28
C GLY A 150 -13.12 1.86 17.29
N GLY A 151 -12.89 0.97 16.32
CA GLY A 151 -11.70 0.12 16.26
C GLY A 151 -10.53 0.79 15.54
N GLU A 152 -9.33 0.64 16.09
CA GLU A 152 -8.08 1.11 15.48
C GLU A 152 -7.16 -0.07 15.11
N VAL A 153 -6.40 0.12 14.02
CA VAL A 153 -5.40 -0.85 13.57
C VAL A 153 -4.06 -0.13 13.44
N VAL A 154 -3.08 -0.55 14.23
CA VAL A 154 -1.72 0.01 14.25
C VAL A 154 -0.73 -1.10 13.86
N GLY A 155 0.08 -0.82 12.84
CA GLY A 155 1.18 -1.68 12.41
C GLY A 155 2.52 -1.01 12.68
N TYR A 156 3.48 -1.76 13.19
CA TYR A 156 4.79 -1.27 13.62
C TYR A 156 5.87 -2.33 13.47
N VAL A 157 7.13 -1.90 13.52
CA VAL A 157 8.30 -2.77 13.42
C VAL A 157 8.68 -3.29 14.80
N THR A 158 8.89 -4.61 14.91
CA THR A 158 9.35 -5.26 16.15
C THR A 158 10.80 -5.73 16.07
N GLN A 159 11.36 -5.88 14.87
CA GLN A 159 12.72 -6.37 14.68
C GLN A 159 13.29 -5.95 13.31
N ILE A 160 14.56 -5.56 13.28
CA ILE A 160 15.34 -5.34 12.05
C ILE A 160 16.69 -6.03 12.21
N GLY A 161 16.96 -7.05 11.40
CA GLY A 161 18.17 -7.87 11.55
C GLY A 161 18.20 -8.53 12.93
N ASP A 162 19.30 -8.35 13.66
CA ASP A 162 19.49 -8.91 15.01
C ASP A 162 19.01 -7.99 16.14
N ILE A 163 18.44 -6.83 15.81
CA ILE A 163 17.94 -5.84 16.77
C ILE A 163 16.44 -6.08 16.99
N GLU A 164 16.07 -6.47 18.21
CA GLU A 164 14.70 -6.76 18.63
C GLU A 164 14.20 -5.71 19.63
N ALA A 165 12.99 -5.20 19.39
CA ALA A 165 12.36 -4.15 20.17
C ALA A 165 11.60 -4.71 21.39
N LYS A 166 11.61 -3.96 22.50
CA LYS A 166 10.79 -4.24 23.68
C LYS A 166 9.44 -3.57 23.55
N ILE A 167 8.45 -4.34 23.10
CA ILE A 167 7.12 -3.81 22.79
C ILE A 167 6.29 -3.64 24.07
N PRO A 168 5.70 -2.46 24.32
CA PRO A 168 4.77 -2.27 25.43
C PRO A 168 3.45 -3.01 25.20
N ALA A 169 2.68 -3.22 26.27
CA ALA A 169 1.38 -3.91 26.19
C ALA A 169 0.37 -3.23 25.26
N THR A 170 0.47 -1.91 25.14
CA THR A 170 -0.35 -1.09 24.23
C THR A 170 0.56 -0.18 23.42
N VAL A 171 0.34 -0.13 22.11
CA VAL A 171 1.08 0.74 21.18
C VAL A 171 0.10 1.70 20.53
N THR A 172 0.42 2.99 20.54
CA THR A 172 -0.36 4.03 19.85
C THR A 172 0.26 4.37 18.50
N LEU A 173 -0.53 4.96 17.60
CA LEU A 173 -0.01 5.44 16.33
C LEU A 173 1.08 6.52 16.51
N ASP A 174 0.95 7.37 17.52
CA ASP A 174 1.93 8.43 17.80
C ASP A 174 3.31 7.86 18.16
N GLN A 175 3.36 6.81 18.99
CA GLN A 175 4.61 6.08 19.32
C GLN A 175 5.26 5.47 18.07
N VAL A 176 4.48 5.15 17.05
CA VAL A 176 4.98 4.56 15.80
C VAL A 176 5.45 5.64 14.83
N GLU A 177 4.79 6.81 14.77
CA GLU A 177 5.14 7.85 13.80
C GLU A 177 6.17 8.86 14.34
N ARG A 178 6.38 8.95 15.66
CA ARG A 178 7.26 9.94 16.29
C ARG A 178 8.20 9.34 17.31
N LEU A 179 9.37 9.96 17.44
CA LEU A 179 10.30 9.75 18.54
C LEU A 179 9.87 10.57 19.77
N PRO A 180 10.40 10.28 20.98
CA PRO A 180 10.06 11.03 22.20
C PRO A 180 10.35 12.54 22.14
N ASP A 181 11.26 12.97 21.26
CA ASP A 181 11.59 14.38 21.00
C ASP A 181 10.65 15.05 19.99
N GLY A 182 9.69 14.30 19.42
CA GLY A 182 8.69 14.77 18.46
C GLY A 182 9.10 14.64 17.00
N GLU A 183 10.35 14.27 16.72
CA GLU A 183 10.85 14.07 15.35
C GLU A 183 10.22 12.84 14.68
N PRO A 184 10.12 12.80 13.34
CA PRO A 184 9.57 11.65 12.62
C PRO A 184 10.36 10.35 12.88
N ASN A 185 9.65 9.29 13.27
CA ASN A 185 10.23 7.97 13.47
C ASN A 185 10.36 7.22 12.14
N ILE A 186 11.55 7.30 11.54
CA ILE A 186 11.79 6.74 10.20
C ILE A 186 11.75 5.20 10.15
N VAL A 187 11.89 4.51 11.28
CA VAL A 187 11.85 3.05 11.38
C VAL A 187 10.49 2.50 11.78
N ARG A 188 9.59 3.37 12.28
CA ARG A 188 8.25 2.99 12.74
C ARG A 188 8.26 1.89 13.82
N CYS A 189 9.25 1.95 14.70
CA CYS A 189 9.41 1.08 15.87
C CYS A 189 8.96 1.83 17.12
N PRO A 190 8.08 1.27 17.98
CA PRO A 190 7.60 1.95 19.17
C PRO A 190 8.60 1.91 20.34
N ASP A 191 9.72 1.20 20.19
CA ASP A 191 10.84 1.20 21.13
C ASP A 191 11.93 2.16 20.59
N PRO A 192 12.14 3.34 21.20
CA PRO A 192 13.11 4.32 20.72
C PRO A 192 14.57 3.94 21.03
N ASP A 193 14.80 2.96 21.92
CA ASP A 193 16.14 2.52 22.32
C ASP A 193 16.68 1.38 21.43
N ALA A 194 15.82 0.78 20.61
CA ALA A 194 16.13 -0.30 19.66
C ALA A 194 16.50 0.24 18.27
#